data_AF-A0A2R7NVT2-F1
#
_entry.id   AF-A0A2R7NVT2-F1
#
_cell.length_a   1.000
_cell.length_b   1.000
_cell.length_c   1.000
_cell.angle_alpha   90.00
_cell.angle_beta   90.00
_cell.angle_gamma   90.00
#
_symmetry.space_group_name_H-M   'P 1'
#
loop_
_entity.id
_entity.type
_entity.pdbx_description
1 polymer ?
#
loop_
_entity_poly.entity_id
_entity_poly.type
_entity_poly.pdbx_seq_one_letter_code
_entity_poly.pdbx_strand_id
1 'polypeptide(L)'
;MYVAVKGGEAAILNSYQLLARQRRGDAAQPELSVTQIRQQLKLAVDRVMTEGSVYDPELAALAIKQAAGDLVEAIFLLRAYRATLPRLGTTCPLDTSRMALDRRISATFKDLPGGQMLGPTYDYTQRLLDFKLLAEGTVAPPAAAAAAVPPGPTPRVVDLLNQEG
;
A
#
# COMPACT_ATOMS: atom_id res chain seq x y z
N MET A 1 51.50 20.51 9.99
CA MET A 1 51.38 19.71 8.74
C MET A 1 50.14 18.85 8.87
N TYR A 2 49.18 18.96 7.95
CA TYR A 2 48.01 18.06 7.92
C TYR A 2 48.33 16.84 7.05
N VAL A 3 47.97 15.64 7.52
CA VAL A 3 48.17 14.37 6.81
C VAL A 3 46.81 13.71 6.61
N ALA A 4 46.57 13.15 5.42
CA ALA A 4 45.33 12.44 5.13
C ALA A 4 45.22 11.17 5.99
N VAL A 5 44.11 11.01 6.70
CA VAL A 5 43.79 9.82 7.49
C VAL A 5 42.54 9.13 6.92
N LYS A 6 42.49 7.80 7.02
CA LYS A 6 41.28 7.05 6.66
C LYS A 6 40.26 7.16 7.78
N GLY A 7 39.03 7.56 7.45
CA GLY A 7 37.91 7.61 8.41
C GLY A 7 36.53 7.35 7.80
N GLY A 8 36.42 7.25 6.47
CA GLY A 8 35.14 7.15 5.76
C GLY A 8 34.34 5.90 6.12
N GLU A 9 34.98 4.72 6.17
CA GLU A 9 34.29 3.47 6.52
C GLU A 9 33.74 3.50 7.94
N ALA A 10 34.54 3.95 8.91
CA ALA A 10 34.08 4.10 10.29
C ALA A 10 32.91 5.10 10.41
N ALA A 11 32.94 6.19 9.65
CA ALA A 11 31.85 7.16 9.59
C ALA A 11 30.57 6.55 9.00
N ILE A 12 30.69 5.75 7.93
CA ILE A 12 29.57 5.04 7.30
C ILE A 12 28.96 4.01 8.27
N LEU A 13 29.79 3.19 8.93
CA LEU A 13 29.29 2.19 9.87
C LEU A 13 28.59 2.84 11.07
N ASN A 14 29.11 3.96 11.56
CA ASN A 14 28.44 4.72 12.62
C ASN A 14 27.11 5.33 12.14
N SER A 15 27.05 5.82 10.90
CA SER A 15 25.80 6.37 10.35
C SER A 15 24.70 5.31 10.26
N TYR A 16 25.03 4.06 9.90
CA TYR A 16 24.07 2.95 9.91
C TYR A 16 23.51 2.67 11.31
N GLN A 17 24.35 2.73 12.34
CA GLN A 17 23.90 2.57 13.72
C GLN A 17 22.99 3.71 14.16
N LEU A 18 23.32 4.95 13.80
CA LEU A 18 22.49 6.12 14.08
C LEU A 18 21.12 6.01 13.40
N LEU A 19 21.09 5.62 12.13
CA LEU A 19 19.85 5.38 11.39
C LEU A 19 19.00 4.26 12.03
N ALA A 20 19.64 3.17 12.46
CA ALA A 20 18.95 2.07 13.14
C ALA A 20 18.33 2.51 14.48
N ARG A 21 19.04 3.33 15.26
CA ARG A 21 18.52 3.92 16.51
C ARG A 21 17.35 4.87 16.22
N GLN A 22 17.48 5.73 15.21
CA GLN A 22 16.42 6.66 14.82
C GLN A 22 15.16 5.93 14.34
N ARG A 23 15.32 4.87 13.52
CA ARG A 23 14.22 4.00 13.10
C ARG A 23 13.54 3.32 14.30
N ARG A 24 14.31 2.84 15.28
CA ARG A 24 13.75 2.18 16.47
C ARG A 24 12.98 3.16 17.36
N GLY A 25 13.46 4.39 17.49
CA GLY A 25 12.85 5.39 18.38
C GLY A 25 12.94 5.01 19.86
N ASP A 26 11.99 5.50 20.65
CA ASP A 26 11.91 5.24 22.09
C ASP A 26 11.63 3.75 22.38
N ALA A 27 12.47 3.13 23.22
CA ALA A 27 12.35 1.74 23.61
C ALA A 27 11.18 1.48 24.58
N ALA A 28 10.64 2.53 25.24
CA ALA A 28 9.44 2.42 26.05
C ALA A 28 8.19 2.14 25.20
N GLN A 29 8.22 2.50 23.91
CA GLN A 29 7.15 2.19 22.97
C GLN A 29 7.36 0.80 22.35
N PRO A 30 6.28 0.01 22.15
CA PRO A 30 6.34 -1.22 21.38
C PRO A 30 6.91 -0.99 19.99
N GLU A 31 7.76 -1.91 19.52
CA GLU A 31 8.31 -1.81 18.18
C GLU A 31 7.22 -2.02 17.12
N LEU A 32 7.21 -1.17 16.09
CA LEU A 32 6.31 -1.31 14.95
C LEU A 32 6.53 -2.66 14.24
N SER A 33 5.49 -3.48 14.21
CA SER A 33 5.53 -4.78 13.53
C SER A 33 5.24 -4.65 12.03
N VAL A 34 5.81 -5.57 11.24
CA VAL A 34 5.49 -5.68 9.80
C VAL A 34 4.00 -5.94 9.60
N THR A 35 3.38 -6.76 10.47
CA THR A 35 1.94 -7.03 10.44
C THR A 35 1.10 -5.77 10.64
N GLN A 36 1.45 -4.88 11.58
CA GLN A 36 0.75 -3.60 11.77
C GLN A 36 0.82 -2.74 10.51
N ILE A 37 2.01 -2.58 9.92
CA ILE A 37 2.19 -1.81 8.69
C ILE A 37 1.35 -2.41 7.56
N ARG A 38 1.45 -3.74 7.35
CA ARG A 38 0.71 -4.46 6.31
C ARG A 38 -0.80 -4.27 6.43
N GLN A 39 -1.34 -4.30 7.65
CA GLN A 39 -2.78 -4.29 7.90
C GLN A 39 -3.36 -2.86 8.01
N GLN A 40 -2.62 -1.92 8.60
CA GLN A 40 -3.13 -0.60 8.98
C GLN A 40 -2.67 0.51 8.02
N LEU A 41 -1.58 0.30 7.28
CA LEU A 41 -1.02 1.27 6.32
C LEU A 41 -1.15 0.77 4.88
N LYS A 42 -2.27 0.11 4.55
CA LYS A 42 -2.48 -0.59 3.27
C LYS A 42 -2.21 0.27 2.04
N LEU A 43 -2.59 1.55 2.03
CA LEU A 43 -2.35 2.43 0.88
C LEU A 43 -0.86 2.67 0.60
N ALA A 44 -0.03 2.75 1.65
CA ALA A 44 1.42 2.85 1.51
C ALA A 44 2.01 1.54 0.98
N VAL A 45 1.53 0.41 1.49
CA VAL A 45 1.93 -0.93 1.04
C VAL A 45 1.59 -1.13 -0.44
N ASP A 46 0.38 -0.77 -0.85
CA ASP A 46 -0.08 -0.86 -2.25
C ASP A 46 0.81 -0.01 -3.17
N ARG A 47 1.13 1.23 -2.77
CA ARG A 47 2.05 2.10 -3.52
C ARG A 47 3.44 1.48 -3.68
N VAL A 48 4.02 0.97 -2.59
CA VAL A 48 5.35 0.36 -2.60
C VAL A 48 5.37 -0.89 -3.48
N MET A 49 4.33 -1.73 -3.44
CA MET A 49 4.21 -2.89 -4.34
C MET A 49 4.16 -2.47 -5.81
N THR A 50 3.32 -1.48 -6.14
CA THR A 50 3.13 -1.00 -7.51
C THR A 50 4.42 -0.41 -8.08
N GLU A 51 5.03 0.56 -7.40
CA GLU A 51 6.23 1.24 -7.89
C GLU A 51 7.49 0.36 -7.75
N GLY A 52 7.53 -0.54 -6.76
CA GLY A 52 8.59 -1.53 -6.55
C GLY A 52 8.53 -2.71 -7.54
N SER A 53 7.43 -2.85 -8.29
CA SER A 53 7.20 -3.91 -9.28
C SER A 53 7.23 -5.34 -8.71
N VAL A 54 6.82 -5.51 -7.45
CA VAL A 54 6.68 -6.81 -6.77
C VAL A 54 5.37 -6.82 -6.01
N TYR A 55 4.49 -7.76 -6.36
CA TYR A 55 3.26 -8.00 -5.60
C TYR A 55 3.55 -8.95 -4.43
N ASP A 56 3.95 -8.38 -3.31
CA ASP A 56 4.08 -9.07 -2.02
C ASP A 56 3.84 -8.05 -0.87
N PRO A 57 2.67 -8.10 -0.21
CA PRO A 57 2.32 -7.13 0.84
C PRO A 57 3.24 -7.20 2.07
N GLU A 58 3.81 -8.36 2.38
CA GLU A 58 4.68 -8.53 3.54
C GLU A 58 6.07 -7.96 3.28
N LEU A 59 6.63 -8.20 2.09
CA LEU A 59 7.90 -7.60 1.68
C LEU A 59 7.80 -6.08 1.51
N ALA A 60 6.69 -5.58 0.96
CA ALA A 60 6.46 -4.13 0.89
C ALA A 60 6.36 -3.51 2.29
N ALA A 61 5.65 -4.15 3.23
CA ALA A 61 5.58 -3.70 4.63
C ALA A 61 6.95 -3.77 5.33
N LEU A 62 7.76 -4.79 5.04
CA LEU A 62 9.14 -4.90 5.52
C LEU A 62 10.01 -3.76 4.99
N ALA A 63 9.91 -3.44 3.70
CA ALA A 63 10.65 -2.34 3.08
C ALA A 63 10.26 -0.99 3.71
N ILE A 64 8.96 -0.76 3.95
CA ILE A 64 8.46 0.44 4.66
C ILE A 64 9.05 0.51 6.07
N LYS A 65 9.04 -0.60 6.81
CA LYS A 65 9.64 -0.68 8.15
C LYS A 65 11.13 -0.33 8.10
N GLN A 66 11.86 -0.94 7.18
CA GLN A 66 13.32 -0.76 7.02
C GLN A 66 13.67 0.69 6.69
N ALA A 67 12.88 1.34 5.83
CA ALA A 67 13.02 2.72 5.41
C ALA A 67 12.46 3.75 6.41
N ALA A 68 12.04 3.33 7.61
CA ALA A 68 11.44 4.21 8.63
C ALA A 68 10.24 5.03 8.11
N GLY A 69 9.47 4.46 7.17
CA GLY A 69 8.32 5.12 6.55
C GLY A 69 8.61 5.95 5.30
N ASP A 70 9.88 6.12 4.89
CA ASP A 70 10.21 6.75 3.60
C ASP A 70 9.80 5.82 2.45
N LEU A 71 8.76 6.22 1.72
CA LEU A 71 8.21 5.41 0.63
C LEU A 71 9.13 5.35 -0.58
N VAL A 72 9.91 6.39 -0.86
CA VAL A 72 10.83 6.41 -2.01
C VAL A 72 11.96 5.40 -1.77
N GLU A 73 12.52 5.40 -0.56
CA GLU A 73 13.54 4.42 -0.16
C GLU A 73 12.95 3.00 -0.09
N ALA A 74 11.74 2.82 0.45
CA ALA A 74 11.07 1.52 0.49
C ALA A 74 10.84 0.94 -0.92
N ILE A 75 10.44 1.77 -1.89
CA ILE A 75 10.29 1.38 -3.30
C ILE A 75 11.65 0.95 -3.87
N PHE A 76 12.72 1.70 -3.56
CA PHE A 76 14.05 1.36 -4.03
C PHE A 76 14.54 0.04 -3.45
N LEU A 77 14.35 -0.21 -2.15
CA LEU A 77 14.66 -1.48 -1.49
C LEU A 77 13.94 -2.65 -2.15
N LEU A 78 12.61 -2.54 -2.36
CA LEU A 78 11.83 -3.62 -2.96
C LEU A 78 12.24 -3.89 -4.42
N ARG A 79 12.53 -2.83 -5.18
CA ARG A 79 13.01 -2.95 -6.56
C ARG A 79 14.42 -3.52 -6.66
N ALA A 80 15.29 -3.21 -5.71
CA ALA A 80 16.60 -3.83 -5.59
C ALA A 80 16.47 -5.33 -5.27
N TYR A 81 15.59 -5.70 -4.33
CA TYR A 81 15.29 -7.10 -4.01
C TYR A 81 14.77 -7.88 -5.22
N ARG A 82 13.86 -7.29 -6.02
CA ARG A 82 13.39 -7.89 -7.28
C ARG A 82 14.54 -8.30 -8.21
N ALA A 83 15.61 -7.51 -8.29
CA ALA A 83 16.74 -7.78 -9.16
C ALA A 83 17.58 -9.00 -8.71
N THR A 84 17.44 -9.44 -7.45
CA THR A 84 18.11 -10.63 -6.93
C THR A 84 17.30 -11.91 -7.14
N LEU A 85 16.05 -11.81 -7.60
CA LEU A 85 15.17 -12.96 -7.77
C LEU A 85 15.24 -13.54 -9.19
N PRO A 86 15.26 -14.88 -9.34
CA PRO A 86 15.13 -15.50 -10.65
C PRO A 86 13.71 -15.35 -11.18
N ARG A 87 13.58 -15.22 -12.51
CA ARG A 87 12.27 -15.30 -13.17
C ARG A 87 11.88 -16.77 -13.34
N LEU A 88 10.92 -17.23 -12.54
CA LEU A 88 10.45 -18.63 -12.57
C LEU A 88 9.45 -18.90 -13.71
N GLY A 89 8.75 -17.89 -14.21
CA GLY A 89 7.76 -18.04 -15.27
C GLY A 89 7.05 -16.75 -15.65
N THR A 90 6.02 -16.88 -16.48
CA THR A 90 5.11 -15.83 -16.90
C THR A 90 3.67 -16.28 -16.69
N THR A 91 2.78 -15.36 -16.35
CA THR A 91 1.35 -15.65 -16.18
C THR A 91 0.62 -15.46 -17.50
N CYS A 92 -0.59 -16.04 -17.60
CA CYS A 92 -1.54 -15.63 -18.63
C CYS A 92 -1.99 -14.18 -18.40
N PRO A 93 -2.48 -13.48 -19.44
CA PRO A 93 -3.13 -12.19 -19.28
C PRO A 93 -4.30 -12.25 -18.29
N LEU A 94 -4.47 -11.20 -17.49
CA LEU A 94 -5.57 -11.09 -16.53
C LEU A 94 -6.88 -10.75 -17.25
N ASP A 95 -7.94 -11.50 -16.96
CA ASP A 95 -9.31 -11.16 -17.39
C ASP A 95 -10.03 -10.35 -16.30
N THR A 96 -9.98 -9.02 -16.43
CA THR A 96 -10.62 -8.12 -15.45
C THR A 96 -12.15 -8.08 -15.57
N SER A 97 -12.77 -8.72 -16.56
CA SER A 97 -14.23 -8.82 -16.66
C SER A 97 -14.82 -9.71 -15.55
N ARG A 98 -14.01 -10.60 -14.99
CA ARG A 98 -14.36 -11.55 -13.92
C ARG A 98 -13.86 -11.13 -12.55
N MET A 99 -13.46 -9.88 -12.39
CA MET A 99 -12.95 -9.35 -11.13
C MET A 99 -14.02 -9.43 -10.03
N ALA A 100 -13.65 -9.94 -8.85
CA ALA A 100 -14.43 -9.74 -7.64
C ALA A 100 -14.29 -8.27 -7.23
N LEU A 101 -15.39 -7.52 -7.26
CA LEU A 101 -15.36 -6.06 -7.13
C LEU A 101 -15.45 -5.64 -5.66
N ASP A 102 -14.44 -4.90 -5.21
CA ASP A 102 -14.51 -4.11 -3.95
C ASP A 102 -15.07 -2.70 -4.20
N ARG A 103 -14.89 -2.19 -5.43
CA ARG A 103 -15.31 -0.84 -5.87
C ARG A 103 -15.53 -0.82 -7.37
N ARG A 104 -16.57 -0.11 -7.82
CA ARG A 104 -16.89 0.15 -9.23
C ARG A 104 -17.63 1.47 -9.36
N ILE A 105 -17.01 2.43 -10.04
CA ILE A 105 -17.64 3.73 -10.33
C ILE A 105 -17.52 4.07 -11.81
N SER A 106 -18.51 4.78 -12.35
CA SER A 106 -18.48 5.37 -13.68
C SER A 106 -18.99 6.80 -13.62
N ALA A 107 -18.25 7.73 -14.22
CA ALA A 107 -18.69 9.11 -14.39
C ALA A 107 -19.52 9.33 -15.67
N THR A 108 -19.56 8.34 -16.57
CA THR A 108 -20.21 8.45 -17.89
C THR A 108 -21.73 8.39 -17.80
N PHE A 109 -22.25 7.55 -16.91
CA PHE A 109 -23.69 7.36 -16.71
C PHE A 109 -24.04 7.56 -15.24
N LYS A 110 -25.23 8.09 -14.99
CA LYS A 110 -25.78 8.18 -13.64
C LYS A 110 -25.92 6.77 -13.03
N ASP A 111 -26.59 5.88 -13.76
CA ASP A 111 -26.82 4.48 -13.41
C ASP A 111 -26.29 3.56 -14.51
N LEU A 112 -25.87 2.35 -14.16
CA LEU A 112 -25.30 1.37 -15.10
C LEU A 112 -25.62 -0.06 -14.64
N PRO A 113 -25.62 -1.08 -15.54
CA PRO A 113 -25.82 -2.46 -15.13
C PRO A 113 -24.84 -2.86 -14.02
N GLY A 114 -25.37 -3.47 -12.96
CA GLY A 114 -24.61 -3.80 -11.73
C GLY A 114 -24.37 -2.62 -10.77
N GLY A 115 -24.82 -1.41 -11.10
CA GLY A 115 -24.84 -0.24 -10.22
C GLY A 115 -23.49 0.45 -9.98
N GLN A 116 -23.56 1.57 -9.27
CA GLN A 116 -22.40 2.28 -8.71
C GLN A 116 -22.06 1.68 -7.34
N MET A 117 -20.81 1.30 -7.13
CA MET A 117 -20.30 0.72 -5.89
C MET A 117 -19.10 1.53 -5.41
N LEU A 118 -19.30 2.33 -4.35
CA LEU A 118 -18.23 3.17 -3.82
C LEU A 118 -17.13 2.36 -3.13
N GLY A 119 -17.47 1.28 -2.42
CA GLY A 119 -16.47 0.55 -1.64
C GLY A 119 -15.76 1.43 -0.59
N PRO A 120 -14.63 0.96 -0.03
CA PRO A 120 -13.80 1.76 0.88
C PRO A 120 -13.15 2.93 0.13
N THR A 121 -13.48 4.18 0.49
CA THR A 121 -12.92 5.38 -0.17
C THR A 121 -12.87 6.60 0.74
N TYR A 122 -11.93 7.52 0.44
CA TYR A 122 -11.83 8.85 1.03
C TYR A 122 -12.57 9.94 0.22
N ASP A 123 -13.14 9.65 -0.94
CA ASP A 123 -13.61 10.67 -1.90
C ASP A 123 -14.53 11.73 -1.26
N TYR A 124 -15.44 11.31 -0.38
CA TYR A 124 -16.47 12.15 0.22
C TYR A 124 -16.20 12.51 1.69
N THR A 125 -15.03 12.20 2.23
CA THR A 125 -14.72 12.53 3.64
C THR A 125 -14.49 14.02 3.82
N GLN A 126 -14.74 14.56 5.01
CA GLN A 126 -14.25 15.89 5.36
C GLN A 126 -12.77 15.77 5.74
N ARG A 127 -11.90 16.60 5.17
CA ARG A 127 -10.44 16.53 5.36
C ARG A 127 -10.03 17.23 6.66
N LEU A 128 -10.58 16.74 7.77
CA LEU A 128 -10.33 17.20 9.12
C LEU A 128 -9.55 16.12 9.87
N LEU A 129 -8.62 16.53 10.74
CA LEU A 129 -7.89 15.58 11.60
C LEU A 129 -8.85 14.94 12.60
N ASP A 130 -8.86 13.61 12.64
CA ASP A 130 -9.65 12.86 13.62
C ASP A 130 -8.83 12.62 14.91
N PHE A 131 -8.98 13.54 15.87
CA PHE A 131 -8.30 13.45 17.17
C PHE A 131 -8.73 12.22 18.00
N LYS A 132 -9.83 11.53 17.65
CA LYS A 132 -10.23 10.30 18.34
C LYS A 132 -9.21 9.18 18.14
N LEU A 133 -8.47 9.19 17.03
CA LEU A 133 -7.42 8.20 16.74
C LEU A 133 -6.19 8.31 17.67
N LEU A 134 -6.07 9.40 18.46
CA LEU A 134 -5.05 9.51 19.51
C LEU A 134 -5.43 8.74 20.78
N ALA A 135 -6.72 8.43 20.97
CA ALA A 135 -7.18 7.61 22.09
C ALA A 135 -7.18 6.13 21.67
N GLU A 136 -6.45 5.29 22.40
CA GLU A 136 -6.49 3.85 22.19
C GLU A 136 -7.91 3.30 22.50
N GLY A 137 -8.47 2.48 21.62
CA GLY A 137 -9.46 1.49 22.06
C GLY A 137 -10.93 1.63 21.68
N THR A 138 -11.32 2.36 20.63
CA THR A 138 -12.62 2.04 20.00
C THR A 138 -12.43 0.93 18.98
N VAL A 139 -12.63 -0.32 19.40
CA VAL A 139 -12.97 -1.40 18.47
C VAL A 139 -14.23 -0.93 17.76
N ALA A 140 -14.10 -0.52 16.48
CA ALA A 140 -15.26 -0.24 15.68
C ALA A 140 -16.14 -1.51 15.74
N PRO A 141 -17.46 -1.39 15.99
CA PRO A 141 -18.34 -2.55 15.95
C PRO A 141 -18.10 -3.28 14.62
N PRO A 142 -18.16 -4.63 14.61
CA PRO A 142 -17.91 -5.40 13.40
C PRO A 142 -18.72 -4.77 12.27
N ALA A 143 -18.05 -4.44 11.17
CA ALA A 143 -18.67 -3.77 10.05
C ALA A 143 -19.97 -4.53 9.71
N ALA A 144 -21.10 -3.81 9.66
CA ALA A 144 -22.33 -4.38 9.15
C ALA A 144 -21.99 -5.06 7.83
N ALA A 145 -22.44 -6.30 7.64
CA ALA A 145 -22.13 -7.08 6.45
C ALA A 145 -22.28 -6.20 5.22
N ALA A 146 -21.21 -6.09 4.42
CA ALA A 146 -21.22 -5.28 3.21
C ALA A 146 -22.50 -5.64 2.46
N ALA A 147 -23.32 -4.63 2.14
CA ALA A 147 -24.52 -4.84 1.34
C ALA A 147 -24.11 -5.66 0.12
N ALA A 148 -24.70 -6.84 -0.04
CA ALA A 148 -24.32 -7.77 -1.08
C ALA A 148 -24.31 -7.03 -2.42
N VAL A 149 -23.24 -7.19 -3.20
CA VAL A 149 -23.18 -6.70 -4.57
C VAL A 149 -24.49 -7.12 -5.24
N PRO A 150 -25.31 -6.18 -5.75
CA PRO A 150 -26.59 -6.54 -6.35
C PRO A 150 -26.31 -7.60 -7.43
N PRO A 151 -26.96 -8.77 -7.36
CA PRO A 151 -26.68 -9.84 -8.30
C PRO A 151 -27.03 -9.36 -9.71
N GLY A 152 -26.02 -9.26 -10.57
CA GLY A 152 -26.20 -8.80 -11.93
C GLY A 152 -24.88 -8.66 -12.69
N PRO A 153 -24.92 -8.68 -14.03
CA PRO A 153 -23.72 -8.49 -14.84
C PRO A 153 -23.16 -7.08 -14.64
N THR A 154 -21.83 -6.98 -14.47
CA THR A 154 -21.09 -5.72 -14.36
C THR A 154 -20.20 -5.52 -15.60
N PRO A 155 -20.79 -5.26 -16.79
CA PRO A 155 -20.02 -5.04 -18.01
C PRO A 155 -19.10 -3.83 -17.86
N ARG A 156 -18.02 -3.80 -18.65
CA ARG A 156 -17.16 -2.62 -18.72
C ARG A 156 -17.95 -1.51 -19.40
N VAL A 157 -17.78 -0.28 -18.92
CA VAL A 157 -18.47 0.89 -19.48
C VAL A 157 -18.13 1.09 -20.96
N VAL A 158 -16.89 0.80 -21.35
CA VAL A 158 -16.44 0.86 -22.75
C VAL A 158 -17.24 -0.12 -23.63
N ASP A 159 -17.59 -1.30 -23.13
CA ASP A 159 -18.38 -2.27 -23.89
C ASP A 159 -19.82 -1.79 -24.11
N LEU A 160 -20.35 -0.97 -23.19
CA LEU A 160 -21.66 -0.32 -23.36
C LEU A 160 -21.58 0.79 -24.42
N LEU A 161 -20.55 1.63 -24.36
CA LEU A 161 -20.35 2.70 -25.34
C LEU A 161 -20.19 2.16 -26.76
N ASN A 162 -19.44 1.06 -26.93
CA ASN A 162 -19.27 0.42 -28.25
C ASN A 162 -20.58 -0.12 -28.84
N GLN A 163 -21.63 -0.31 -28.04
CA GLN A 163 -22.95 -0.73 -28.53
C GLN A 163 -23.78 0.46 -29.05
N GLU A 164 -23.41 1.70 -28.70
CA GLU A 164 -24.14 2.92 -29.08
C GLU A 164 -23.64 3.56 -30.40
N GLY A 165 -22.51 3.09 -30.96
CA GLY A 165 -21.95 3.54 -32.23
C GLY A 165 -20.75 4.47 -32.07
#